data_AF-A0A357VA65-F1
#
_entry.id   AF-A0A357VA65-F1
#
_cell.length_a   1.000
_cell.length_b   1.000
_cell.length_c   1.000
_cell.angle_alpha   90.00
_cell.angle_beta   90.00
_cell.angle_gamma   90.00
#
_symmetry.space_group_name_H-M   'P 1'
#
loop_
_entity.id
_entity.type
_entity.pdbx_description
1 polymer ?
#
loop_
_entity_poly.entity_id
_entity_poly.type
_entity_poly.pdbx_seq_one_letter_code
_entity_poly.pdbx_strand_id
1 'polypeptide(L)' 'MTLSNYLFTSESVSEGHPDKVSDRISDAVLDEFIRRDPLNCRLGCETFTTTNRIIVGGEGRCGDDG' A
#
# COMPACT_ATOMS: atom_id res chain seq x y z
N MET A 1 10.68 -21.77 30.78
CA MET A 1 9.43 -22.50 30.52
C MET A 1 9.33 -22.74 29.04
N THR A 2 9.45 -24.00 28.60
CA THR A 2 9.24 -24.39 27.20
C THR A 2 7.74 -24.45 26.93
N LEU A 3 7.26 -23.83 25.85
CA LEU A 3 5.84 -23.82 25.48
C LEU A 3 5.33 -25.26 25.28
N SER A 4 4.44 -25.70 26.15
CA SER A 4 3.74 -26.97 26.07
C SER A 4 2.63 -26.87 25.02
N ASN A 5 2.91 -27.35 23.81
CA ASN A 5 1.95 -27.51 22.69
C ASN A 5 1.17 -26.25 22.27
N TYR A 6 1.64 -25.55 21.23
CA TYR A 6 0.96 -24.37 20.65
C TYR A 6 0.50 -24.65 19.22
N LEU A 7 -0.75 -24.31 18.89
CA LEU A 7 -1.29 -24.38 17.53
C LEU A 7 -1.22 -22.99 16.88
N PHE A 8 -0.55 -22.90 15.74
CA PHE A 8 -0.41 -21.68 14.94
C PHE A 8 -0.91 -21.91 13.52
N THR A 9 -1.64 -20.93 12.99
CA THR A 9 -2.09 -20.91 11.59
C THR A 9 -1.83 -19.54 11.00
N SER A 10 -1.44 -19.51 9.73
CA SER A 10 -1.21 -18.29 8.95
C SER A 10 -1.80 -18.49 7.55
N GLU A 11 -2.23 -17.39 6.94
CA GLU A 11 -2.74 -17.36 5.57
C GLU A 11 -2.01 -16.30 4.74
N SER A 12 -2.16 -16.40 3.42
CA SER A 12 -1.66 -15.45 2.44
C SER A 12 -2.61 -15.46 1.25
N VAL A 13 -2.62 -14.39 0.47
CA VAL A 13 -3.46 -14.23 -0.71
C VAL A 13 -2.60 -13.99 -1.96
N SER A 14 -3.12 -14.40 -3.11
CA SER A 14 -2.43 -14.18 -4.39
C SER A 14 -2.38 -12.69 -4.75
N GLU A 15 -1.48 -12.32 -5.66
CA GLU A 15 -1.37 -10.96 -6.17
C GLU A 15 -2.64 -10.44 -6.87
N GLY A 16 -3.50 -11.34 -7.34
CA GLY A 16 -4.79 -11.01 -7.94
C GLY A 16 -5.92 -10.76 -6.93
N HIS A 17 -5.66 -10.95 -5.63
CA HIS A 17 -6.63 -10.60 -4.60
C HIS A 17 -6.88 -9.07 -4.64
N PRO A 18 -8.14 -8.59 -4.63
CA PRO A 18 -8.44 -7.17 -4.76
C PRO A 18 -7.66 -6.29 -3.78
N ASP A 19 -7.51 -6.72 -2.53
CA ASP A 19 -6.70 -5.99 -1.53
C ASP A 19 -5.22 -5.89 -1.94
N LYS A 20 -4.62 -6.96 -2.50
CA LYS A 20 -3.24 -6.91 -3.00
C LYS A 20 -3.10 -6.07 -4.27
N VAL A 21 -4.14 -6.01 -5.10
CA VAL A 21 -4.19 -5.08 -6.24
C VAL A 21 -4.22 -3.64 -5.75
N SER A 22 -5.04 -3.34 -4.73
CA SER A 22 -5.07 -2.04 -4.07
C SER A 22 -3.71 -1.66 -3.47
N ASP A 23 -3.08 -2.56 -2.70
CA ASP A 23 -1.74 -2.36 -2.12
C ASP A 23 -0.73 -1.98 -3.20
N ARG A 24 -0.67 -2.76 -4.28
CA ARG A 24 0.28 -2.54 -5.39
C ARG A 24 0.08 -1.21 -6.10
N ILE A 25 -1.17 -0.78 -6.28
CA ILE A 25 -1.45 0.51 -6.89
C ILE A 25 -1.01 1.64 -5.96
N SER A 26 -1.32 1.55 -4.66
CA SER A 26 -0.88 2.53 -3.67
C SER A 26 0.65 2.62 -3.60
N ASP A 27 1.35 1.48 -3.59
CA ASP A 27 2.82 1.42 -3.61
C ASP A 27 3.40 2.04 -4.88
N ALA A 28 2.82 1.76 -6.06
CA ALA A 28 3.28 2.34 -7.30
C ALA A 28 3.13 3.87 -7.35
N VAL A 29 2.07 4.41 -6.74
CA VAL A 29 1.91 5.87 -6.58
C VAL A 29 2.95 6.41 -5.61
N LEU A 30 3.16 5.75 -4.46
CA LEU A 30 4.18 6.12 -3.49
C LEU A 30 5.59 6.13 -4.10
N ASP A 31 5.93 5.12 -4.89
CA ASP A 31 7.22 5.01 -5.57
C ASP A 31 7.49 6.23 -6.47
N GLU A 32 6.50 6.68 -7.24
CA GLU A 32 6.63 7.86 -8.09
C GLU A 32 6.80 9.14 -7.27
N PHE A 33 6.10 9.25 -6.14
CA PHE A 33 6.24 10.38 -5.22
C PHE A 33 7.63 10.40 -4.57
N ILE A 34 8.11 9.27 -4.04
CA ILE A 34 9.47 9.13 -3.50
C ILE A 34 10.51 9.43 -4.59
N ARG A 35 10.29 8.99 -5.83
CA ARG A 35 11.21 9.26 -6.94
C ARG A 35 11.39 10.77 -7.18
N ARG A 36 10.35 11.57 -6.98
CA ARG A 36 10.39 13.04 -7.17
C ARG A 36 11.01 13.77 -5.98
N ASP A 37 10.69 13.36 -4.76
CA ASP A 37 11.24 13.95 -3.53
C ASP A 37 11.66 12.86 -2.53
N PRO A 38 12.85 12.27 -2.72
CA PRO A 38 13.28 11.09 -1.93
C PRO A 38 13.45 11.35 -0.43
N LEU A 39 13.62 12.62 -0.03
CA LEU A 39 14.00 12.98 1.34
C LEU A 39 12.83 13.55 2.14
N ASN A 40 11.89 14.26 1.49
CA ASN A 40 10.86 15.01 2.21
C ASN A 40 9.43 14.56 1.91
N CYS A 41 9.25 13.64 0.94
CA CYS A 41 7.92 13.22 0.57
C CYS A 41 7.21 12.44 1.68
N ARG A 42 5.95 12.78 1.89
CA ARG A 42 5.02 12.07 2.76
C ARG A 42 3.72 11.88 2.01
N LEU A 43 3.31 10.64 1.80
CA LEU A 43 2.08 10.29 1.10
C LEU A 43 1.31 9.27 1.95
N GLY A 44 0.05 9.58 2.24
CA GLY A 44 -0.95 8.63 2.72
C GLY A 44 -1.97 8.42 1.62
N CYS A 45 -1.76 7.39 0.80
CA CYS A 45 -2.57 7.09 -0.38
C CYS A 45 -3.31 5.76 -0.20
N GLU A 46 -4.63 5.81 -0.30
CA GLU A 46 -5.53 4.66 -0.20
C GLU A 46 -6.16 4.36 -1.54
N THR A 47 -6.20 3.07 -1.90
CA THR A 47 -6.78 2.61 -3.16
C THR A 47 -7.99 1.71 -2.91
N PHE A 48 -9.15 2.13 -3.39
CA PHE A 48 -10.39 1.34 -3.35
C PHE A 48 -10.64 0.72 -4.72
N THR A 49 -10.54 -0.61 -4.81
CA THR A 49 -10.82 -1.38 -6.03
C THR A 49 -12.21 -2.01 -5.95
N THR A 50 -12.98 -1.86 -7.02
CA THR A 50 -14.28 -2.54 -7.17
C THR A 50 -14.55 -2.81 -8.64
N THR A 51 -15.71 -3.40 -8.97
CA THR A 51 -16.05 -3.76 -10.35
C THR A 51 -15.94 -2.56 -11.27
N ASN A 52 -15.05 -2.67 -12.27
CA ASN A 52 -14.77 -1.65 -13.29
C ASN A 52 -14.43 -0.26 -12.75
N ARG A 53 -13.90 -0.17 -11.52
CA ARG A 53 -13.58 1.12 -10.92
C ARG A 53 -12.44 1.01 -9.92
N ILE A 54 -11.55 1.99 -10.00
CA ILE A 54 -10.46 2.22 -9.04
C ILE A 54 -10.60 3.66 -8.59
N ILE A 55 -10.63 3.87 -7.28
CA ILE A 55 -10.61 5.20 -6.66
C ILE A 55 -9.32 5.30 -5.87
N VAL A 56 -8.49 6.27 -6.23
CA VAL A 56 -7.27 6.61 -5.48
C VAL A 56 -7.55 7.92 -4.75
N GLY A 57 -7.37 7.92 -3.44
CA GLY A 57 -7.61 9.08 -2.60
C GLY A 57 -6.65 9.13 -1.42
N GLY A 58 -6.46 10.30 -0.84
CA GLY A 58 -5.53 10.45 0.27
C GLY A 58 -4.97 11.86 0.38
N GLU A 59 -3.85 11.97 1.08
CA GLU A 59 -3.12 13.21 1.31
C GLU A 59 -1.64 13.02 1.01
N GLY A 60 -1.00 14.09 0.55
CA GLY A 60 0.42 14.05 0.24
C GLY A 60 1.07 15.42 0.33
N ARG A 61 2.33 15.42 0.75
CA ARG A 61 3.24 16.55 0.67
C ARG A 61 4.57 16.02 0.14
N CYS A 62 4.78 16.25 -1.14
CA CYS A 62 6.05 16.09 -1.85
C CYS A 62 6.45 17.51 -2.25
N GLY A 63 7.74 17.85 -2.16
CA GLY A 63 8.25 19.21 -2.39
C GLY A 63 7.58 19.89 -3.58
N ASP A 64 7.16 21.15 -3.38
CA ASP A 64 6.55 21.95 -4.43
C ASP A 64 7.48 21.96 -5.65
N ASP A 65 6.93 21.80 -6.86
CA ASP A 65 7.62 22.17 -8.10
C ASP A 65 7.75 23.71 -8.14
N GLY A 66 8.55 24.28 -7.21
CA GLY A 66 8.82 25.70 -7.02
C GLY A 66 10.31 25.95 -6.82
#